data_AF-A0A327L7B6-F1
#
_entry.id   AF-A0A327L7B6-F1
#
_cell.length_a   1.000
_cell.length_b   1.000
_cell.length_c   1.000
_cell.angle_alpha   90.00
_cell.angle_beta   90.00
_cell.angle_gamma   90.00
#
_symmetry.space_group_name_H-M   'P 1'
#
loop_
_entity.id
_entity.type
_entity.pdbx_description
1 polymer ?
#
loop_
_entity_poly.entity_id
_entity_poly.type
_entity_poly.pdbx_seq_one_letter_code
_entity_poly.pdbx_strand_id
1 'polypeptide(L)'
;MRTQTRKGQAHKEQVTIAALLNLIRLMGAELVVADPRDIPRLEAAVRRKIGRIDLSAFPPEVAQAGLAEARALVDRTLAAVRQQTLRRCEASRKTAQRRRLN
;
A
#
# COMPACT_ATOMS: atom_id res chain seq x y z
N MET A 1 34.82 -8.08 13.83
CA MET A 1 33.66 -8.96 13.52
C MET A 1 32.28 -8.34 13.84
N ARG A 2 32.03 -7.04 13.63
CA ARG A 2 30.71 -6.40 13.93
C ARG A 2 29.84 -6.08 12.70
N THR A 3 30.28 -6.43 11.50
CA THR A 3 29.63 -6.05 10.24
C THR A 3 28.54 -7.04 9.78
N GLN A 4 28.57 -8.30 10.21
CA GLN A 4 27.57 -9.31 9.80
C GLN A 4 26.21 -9.14 10.49
N THR A 5 26.16 -8.70 11.74
CA THR A 5 24.92 -8.54 12.51
C THR A 5 24.06 -7.38 12.01
N ARG A 6 24.64 -6.23 11.63
CA ARG A 6 23.89 -5.09 11.06
C ARG A 6 23.23 -5.42 9.72
N LYS A 7 23.91 -6.18 8.86
CA LYS A 7 23.40 -6.55 7.53
C LYS A 7 22.21 -7.50 7.63
N GLY A 8 22.24 -8.44 8.58
CA GLY A 8 21.12 -9.35 8.85
C GLY A 8 19.89 -8.66 9.43
N GLN A 9 20.08 -7.62 10.25
CA GLN A 9 18.98 -6.85 10.84
C GLN A 9 18.27 -5.96 9.81
N ALA A 10 19.03 -5.25 8.98
CA ALA A 10 18.47 -4.46 7.88
C ALA A 10 17.65 -5.31 6.89
N HIS A 11 18.07 -6.55 6.64
CA HIS A 11 17.32 -7.47 5.78
C HIS A 11 15.99 -7.89 6.40
N LYS A 12 15.97 -8.17 7.71
CA LYS A 12 14.72 -8.49 8.44
C LYS A 12 13.74 -7.33 8.44
N GLU A 13 14.22 -6.10 8.61
CA GLU A 13 13.41 -4.88 8.54
C GLU A 13 12.79 -4.71 7.15
N GLN A 14 13.59 -4.87 6.09
CA GLN A 14 13.09 -4.81 4.70
C GLN A 14 12.04 -5.88 4.40
N VAL A 15 12.25 -7.13 4.84
CA VAL A 15 11.28 -8.21 4.67
C VAL A 15 9.99 -7.91 5.44
N THR A 16 10.10 -7.35 6.65
CA THR A 16 8.93 -6.95 7.46
C THR A 16 8.14 -5.84 6.78
N ILE A 17 8.81 -4.80 6.29
CA ILE A 17 8.19 -3.71 5.53
C ILE A 17 7.50 -4.26 4.27
N ALA A 18 8.17 -5.14 3.52
CA ALA A 18 7.59 -5.76 2.33
C ALA A 18 6.33 -6.59 2.67
N ALA A 19 6.36 -7.36 3.77
CA ALA A 19 5.20 -8.14 4.22
C ALA A 19 4.02 -7.22 4.62
N LEU A 20 4.28 -6.13 5.35
CA LEU A 20 3.26 -5.16 5.73
C LEU A 20 2.64 -4.45 4.51
N LEU A 21 3.47 -4.02 3.56
CA LEU A 21 2.99 -3.44 2.30
C LEU A 21 2.15 -4.42 1.48
N ASN A 22 2.55 -5.71 1.46
CA ASN A 22 1.77 -6.74 0.79
C ASN A 22 0.43 -6.98 1.50
N LEU A 23 0.39 -6.94 2.84
CA LEU A 23 -0.86 -7.04 3.59
C LEU A 23 -1.81 -5.87 3.28
N ILE A 24 -1.30 -4.64 3.21
CA ILE A 24 -2.08 -3.47 2.78
C ILE A 24 -2.65 -3.68 1.37
N ARG A 25 -1.85 -4.23 0.46
CA ARG A 25 -2.28 -4.55 -0.90
C ARG A 25 -3.41 -5.59 -0.92
N LEU A 26 -3.30 -6.65 -0.11
CA LEU A 26 -4.31 -7.71 -0.01
C LEU A 26 -5.63 -7.18 0.57
N MET A 27 -5.57 -6.41 1.66
CA MET A 27 -6.76 -5.75 2.22
C MET A 27 -7.39 -4.78 1.20
N GLY A 28 -6.57 -4.04 0.46
CA GLY A 28 -7.05 -3.20 -0.64
C GLY A 28 -7.76 -4.03 -1.71
N ALA A 29 -7.21 -5.17 -2.10
CA ALA A 29 -7.81 -6.08 -3.07
C ALA A 29 -9.14 -6.69 -2.59
N GLU A 30 -9.28 -7.00 -1.30
CA GLU A 30 -10.55 -7.45 -0.71
C GLU A 30 -11.61 -6.35 -0.77
N LEU A 31 -11.23 -5.09 -0.49
CA LEU A 31 -12.15 -3.95 -0.63
C LEU A 31 -12.57 -3.75 -2.10
N VAL A 32 -11.66 -3.92 -3.06
CA VAL A 32 -12.00 -3.94 -4.51
C VAL A 32 -13.00 -5.04 -4.85
N VAL A 33 -12.93 -6.19 -4.18
CA VAL A 33 -13.88 -7.30 -4.38
C VAL A 33 -15.26 -6.91 -3.91
N ALA A 34 -15.36 -6.22 -2.77
CA ALA A 34 -16.62 -5.81 -2.15
C ALA A 34 -17.27 -4.63 -2.89
N ASP A 35 -16.56 -3.51 -3.05
CA ASP A 35 -17.04 -2.34 -3.79
C ASP A 35 -15.86 -1.50 -4.33
N PRO A 36 -15.67 -1.41 -5.66
CA PRO A 36 -14.64 -0.58 -6.27
C PRO A 36 -14.67 0.90 -5.85
N ARG A 37 -15.82 1.41 -5.38
CA ARG A 37 -16.00 2.81 -4.95
C ARG A 37 -15.35 3.12 -3.60
N ASP A 38 -14.96 2.09 -2.84
CA ASP A 38 -14.31 2.27 -1.53
C ASP A 38 -12.80 2.58 -1.64
N ILE A 39 -12.22 2.45 -2.83
CA ILE A 39 -10.77 2.64 -3.03
C ILE A 39 -10.31 4.08 -2.76
N PRO A 40 -10.98 5.14 -3.25
CA PRO A 40 -10.64 6.50 -2.86
C PRO A 40 -10.68 6.73 -1.34
N ARG A 41 -11.65 6.11 -0.65
CA ARG A 41 -11.79 6.21 0.82
C ARG A 41 -10.63 5.51 1.53
N LEU A 42 -10.22 4.34 1.05
CA LEU A 42 -9.04 3.61 1.54
C LEU A 42 -7.76 4.45 1.36
N GLU A 43 -7.51 4.94 0.15
CA GLU A 43 -6.32 5.75 -0.16
C GLU A 43 -6.22 6.98 0.75
N ALA A 44 -7.33 7.71 0.91
CA ALA A 44 -7.40 8.87 1.79
C ALA A 44 -7.17 8.49 3.27
N ALA A 45 -7.71 7.36 3.72
CA ALA A 45 -7.53 6.88 5.08
C ALA A 45 -6.08 6.50 5.37
N VAL A 46 -5.42 5.78 4.46
CA VAL A 46 -4.03 5.35 4.61
C VAL A 46 -3.09 6.57 4.63
N ARG A 47 -3.23 7.49 3.68
CA ARG A 47 -2.42 8.72 3.63
C ARG A 47 -2.58 9.58 4.88
N ARG A 48 -3.82 9.73 5.36
CA ARG A 48 -4.10 10.46 6.61
C ARG A 48 -3.45 9.80 7.82
N LYS A 49 -3.48 8.47 7.92
CA LYS A 49 -2.88 7.73 9.04
C LYS A 49 -1.36 7.87 9.08
N ILE A 50 -0.69 7.83 7.93
CA ILE A 50 0.75 8.07 7.84
C ILE A 50 1.13 9.45 8.37
N GLY A 51 0.35 10.49 8.03
CA GLY A 51 0.57 11.83 8.56
C GLY A 51 0.35 12.00 10.06
N ARG A 52 -0.18 10.98 10.75
CA ARG A 52 -0.46 10.98 12.20
C ARG A 52 0.45 10.06 12.99
N ILE A 53 1.47 9.46 12.37
CA ILE A 53 2.43 8.63 13.08
C ILE A 53 3.24 9.53 14.01
N ASP A 54 3.22 9.20 15.29
CA ASP A 54 4.08 9.86 16.27
C ASP A 54 5.53 9.40 16.08
N LEU A 55 6.39 10.35 15.74
CA LEU A 55 7.83 10.14 15.54
C LEU A 55 8.65 10.98 16.52
N SER A 56 8.04 11.49 17.60
CA SER A 56 8.68 12.34 18.61
C SER A 56 9.89 11.70 19.30
N ALA A 57 9.96 10.35 19.28
CA ALA A 57 11.08 9.60 19.80
C ALA A 57 12.36 9.66 18.92
N PHE A 58 12.30 10.26 17.73
CA PHE A 58 13.40 10.31 16.77
C PHE A 58 13.86 11.74 16.49
N PRO A 59 15.13 11.96 16.11
CA PRO A 59 15.59 13.25 15.60
C PRO A 59 14.73 13.73 14.42
N PRO A 60 14.43 15.04 14.30
CA PRO A 60 13.54 15.57 13.27
C PRO A 60 13.94 15.17 11.85
N GLU A 61 15.23 15.18 11.54
CA GLU A 61 15.76 14.81 10.22
C GLU A 61 15.55 13.32 9.90
N VAL A 62 15.73 12.44 10.90
CA VAL A 62 15.52 10.99 10.76
C VAL A 62 14.03 10.68 10.61
N ALA A 63 13.19 11.33 11.42
CA ALA A 63 11.75 11.20 11.36
C ALA A 63 11.20 11.64 9.99
N GLN A 64 11.67 12.78 9.47
CA GLN A 64 11.25 13.28 8.16
C GLN A 64 11.69 12.35 7.02
N ALA A 65 12.94 11.87 7.04
CA ALA A 65 13.44 10.94 6.03
C ALA A 65 12.63 9.63 6.03
N GLY A 66 12.42 9.04 7.21
CA GLY A 66 11.64 7.82 7.35
C GLY A 66 10.18 7.99 6.93
N LEU A 67 9.57 9.13 7.26
CA LEU A 67 8.20 9.45 6.83
C LEU A 67 8.10 9.63 5.32
N ALA A 68 9.09 10.27 4.69
CA ALA A 68 9.14 10.43 3.23
C ALA A 68 9.26 9.08 2.52
N GLU A 69 10.12 8.19 3.03
CA GLU A 69 10.26 6.82 2.51
C GLU A 69 8.96 6.02 2.68
N ALA A 70 8.36 6.06 3.87
CA ALA A 70 7.09 5.39 4.15
C ALA A 70 5.96 5.86 3.22
N ARG A 71 5.87 7.17 2.96
CA ARG A 71 4.91 7.73 2.00
C ARG A 71 5.15 7.20 0.60
N ALA A 72 6.39 7.20 0.13
CA ALA A 72 6.73 6.72 -1.21
C ALA A 72 6.38 5.23 -1.39
N LEU A 73 6.65 4.40 -0.38
CA LEU A 73 6.30 2.97 -0.38
C LEU A 73 4.79 2.76 -0.44
N VAL A 74 4.05 3.49 0.40
CA VAL A 74 2.59 3.40 0.44
C VAL A 74 1.96 3.88 -0.85
N ASP A 75 2.43 4.98 -1.43
CA ASP A 75 1.88 5.47 -2.71
C ASP A 75 2.09 4.45 -3.84
N ARG A 76 3.22 3.73 -3.87
CA ARG A 76 3.43 2.62 -4.82
C ARG A 76 2.43 1.49 -4.58
N THR A 77 2.20 1.12 -3.32
CA THR A 77 1.22 0.08 -2.97
C THR A 77 -0.21 0.47 -3.35
N LEU A 78 -0.62 1.71 -3.04
CA LEU A 78 -1.94 2.24 -3.39
C LEU A 78 -2.13 2.32 -4.91
N ALA A 79 -1.09 2.72 -5.65
CA ALA A 79 -1.13 2.71 -7.11
C ALA A 79 -1.39 1.30 -7.67
N ALA A 80 -0.76 0.27 -7.10
CA ALA A 80 -0.99 -1.12 -7.50
C ALA A 80 -2.44 -1.58 -7.21
N VAL A 81 -2.99 -1.22 -6.04
CA VAL A 81 -4.39 -1.49 -5.68
C VAL A 81 -5.35 -0.80 -6.67
N ARG A 82 -5.09 0.46 -7.01
CA ARG A 82 -5.89 1.20 -7.99
C ARG A 82 -5.86 0.55 -9.37
N GLN A 83 -4.68 0.14 -9.84
CA GLN A 83 -4.53 -0.56 -11.12
C GLN A 83 -5.32 -1.89 -11.14
N GLN A 84 -5.27 -2.65 -10.04
CA GLN A 84 -6.07 -3.87 -9.90
C GLN A 84 -7.59 -3.58 -9.95
N THR A 85 -8.02 -2.48 -9.33
CA THR A 85 -9.42 -2.01 -9.36
C THR A 85 -9.88 -1.70 -10.77
N LEU A 86 -9.09 -0.91 -11.52
CA LEU A 86 -9.40 -0.51 -12.89
C LEU A 86 -9.56 -1.74 -13.79
N ARG A 87 -8.59 -2.67 -13.75
CA ARG A 87 -8.65 -3.92 -14.52
C ARG A 87 -9.91 -4.74 -14.22
N ARG A 88 -10.32 -4.81 -12.95
CA ARG A 88 -11.54 -5.53 -12.56
C ARG A 88 -12.81 -4.83 -13.05
N CYS A 89 -12.86 -3.51 -12.98
CA CYS A 89 -13.99 -2.73 -13.49
C CYS A 89 -14.14 -2.92 -15.01
N GLU A 90 -13.04 -2.88 -15.75
CA GLU A 90 -13.02 -3.15 -17.19
C GLU A 90 -13.49 -4.58 -17.51
N ALA A 91 -12.99 -5.59 -16.78
CA ALA A 91 -13.43 -6.97 -16.95
C ALA A 91 -14.94 -7.12 -16.70
N SER A 92 -15.46 -6.49 -15.66
CA SER A 92 -16.89 -6.52 -15.32
C SER A 92 -17.75 -5.85 -16.39
N ARG A 93 -17.30 -4.72 -16.95
CA ARG A 93 -17.99 -4.05 -18.07
C ARG A 93 -18.03 -4.92 -19.33
N LYS A 94 -16.90 -5.56 -19.70
CA LYS A 94 -16.83 -6.45 -20.87
C LYS A 94 -17.79 -7.63 -20.73
N THR A 95 -17.86 -8.24 -19.53
CA THR A 95 -18.81 -9.33 -19.25
C THR A 95 -20.27 -8.86 -19.34
N ALA A 96 -20.58 -7.70 -18.78
CA ALA A 96 -21.93 -7.13 -18.85
C ALA A 96 -22.35 -6.78 -20.29
N GLN A 97 -21.43 -6.25 -21.10
CA GLN A 97 -21.69 -5.94 -22.51
C GLN A 97 -21.94 -7.20 -23.33
N ARG A 98 -21.17 -8.28 -23.13
CA ARG A 98 -21.40 -9.57 -23.79
C ARG A 98 -22.78 -10.16 -23.47
N ARG A 99 -23.25 -10.03 -22.22
CA ARG A 99 -24.58 -10.49 -21.81
C ARG A 99 -25.75 -9.68 -22.40
N ARG A 100 -25.50 -8.48 -22.91
CA ARG A 100 -26.53 -7.64 -23.56
C ARG A 100 -26.65 -7.87 -25.06
N LEU A 101 -25.65 -8.51 -25.67
CA LEU A 101 -25.57 -8.79 -27.11
C LEU A 101 -26.00 -10.21 -27.47
N ASN A 102 -26.27 -11.03 -26.45
CA ASN A 102 -26.83 -12.39 -26.56
C ASN A 102 -28.24 -12.38 -25.95
#